data_AF-A0A6S7BQ31-F1
#
_entry.id   AF-A0A6S7BQ31-F1
#
_cell.length_a   1.000
_cell.length_b   1.000
_cell.length_c   1.000
_cell.angle_alpha   90.00
_cell.angle_beta   90.00
_cell.angle_gamma   90.00
#
_symmetry.space_group_name_H-M   'P 1'
#
loop_
_entity.id
_entity.type
_entity.pdbx_description
1 polymer ?
#
loop_
_entity_poly.entity_id
_entity_poly.type
_entity_poly.pdbx_seq_one_letter_code
_entity_poly.pdbx_strand_id
1 'polypeptide(L)'
;MQNGSRLARISSADLAKINAYTIGYSHSFGIAGRMASLALLAPYADANPTGNVEGNRGLAYRAGLGDVRSRFVVILLGGPALTPEQFARYSLGTSLGASLSVVAPTGQYVPPRLINVGANRWAFHPHIGLSQPIGNWFVKTTAGVWVFTD
;
A
#
# COMPACT_ATOMS: atom_id res chain seq x y z
N MET A 1 31.84 -31.64 21.71
CA MET A 1 30.43 -31.22 21.83
C MET A 1 30.22 -30.06 20.85
N GLN A 2 29.53 -30.30 19.72
CA GLN A 2 29.26 -29.28 18.69
C GLN A 2 27.97 -28.54 19.04
N ASN A 3 28.05 -27.22 19.20
CA ASN A 3 26.89 -26.36 19.44
C ASN A 3 26.57 -25.63 18.12
N GLY A 4 25.60 -26.16 17.37
CA GLY A 4 25.17 -25.61 16.09
C GLY A 4 23.92 -24.76 16.25
N SER A 5 24.07 -23.44 16.14
CA SER A 5 22.98 -22.48 16.01
C SER A 5 22.15 -22.78 14.76
N ARG A 6 21.00 -23.45 14.93
CA ARG A 6 20.10 -23.82 13.85
C ARG A 6 19.27 -22.60 13.48
N LEU A 7 19.66 -21.90 12.41
CA LEU A 7 18.85 -20.87 11.75
C LEU A 7 17.43 -21.43 11.52
N ALA A 8 16.41 -20.68 11.93
CA ALA A 8 15.01 -21.05 11.71
C ALA A 8 14.75 -21.14 10.20
N ARG A 9 14.78 -22.37 9.68
CA ARG A 9 14.49 -22.67 8.27
C ARG A 9 12.97 -22.79 8.15
N ILE A 10 12.31 -21.80 7.56
CA ILE A 10 10.96 -21.97 7.03
C ILE A 10 11.10 -22.96 5.87
N SER A 11 10.72 -24.22 6.07
CA SER A 11 10.75 -25.22 5.00
C SER A 11 9.67 -24.92 3.98
N SER A 12 9.99 -25.11 2.70
CA SER A 12 9.20 -24.78 1.52
C SER A 12 7.85 -25.50 1.34
N ALA A 13 7.29 -26.11 2.40
CA ALA A 13 6.05 -26.88 2.35
C ALA A 13 4.87 -26.24 3.13
N ASP A 14 5.09 -25.09 3.78
CA ASP A 14 4.06 -24.42 4.56
C ASP A 14 3.38 -23.31 3.73
N LEU A 15 2.32 -23.66 3.00
CA LEU A 15 1.52 -22.71 2.24
C LEU A 15 0.57 -21.96 3.20
N ALA A 16 0.93 -20.73 3.58
CA ALA A 16 0.02 -19.82 4.26
C ALA A 16 -0.96 -19.18 3.25
N LYS A 17 -2.25 -19.47 3.37
CA LYS A 17 -3.30 -18.73 2.64
C LYS A 17 -3.63 -17.46 3.41
N ILE A 18 -3.52 -16.32 2.73
CA ILE A 18 -3.88 -14.99 3.25
C ILE A 18 -5.03 -14.47 2.39
N ASN A 19 -6.14 -14.11 3.03
CA ASN A 19 -7.22 -13.36 2.41
C ASN A 19 -7.12 -11.91 2.89
N ALA A 20 -7.28 -10.96 1.97
CA ALA A 20 -7.31 -9.54 2.28
C ALA A 20 -8.54 -8.91 1.64
N TYR A 21 -9.29 -8.20 2.45
CA TYR A 21 -10.48 -7.44 2.08
C TYR A 21 -10.15 -5.97 2.36
N THR A 22 -10.60 -5.06 1.52
CA THR A 22 -10.36 -3.64 1.73
C THR A 22 -11.58 -2.86 1.32
N ILE A 23 -12.07 -2.02 2.24
CA ILE A 23 -13.04 -0.99 1.91
C ILE A 23 -12.30 0.31 1.68
N GLY A 24 -12.83 1.13 0.77
CA GLY A 24 -12.20 2.38 0.40
C GLY A 24 -13.20 3.44 0.01
N TYR A 25 -12.80 4.69 0.26
CA TYR A 25 -13.47 5.87 -0.26
C TYR A 25 -12.43 6.75 -0.95
N SER A 26 -12.79 7.35 -2.08
CA SER A 26 -11.94 8.30 -2.78
C SER A 26 -12.74 9.45 -3.35
N HIS A 27 -12.17 10.64 -3.29
CA HIS A 27 -12.75 11.83 -3.88
C HIS A 27 -11.69 12.56 -4.70
N SER A 28 -12.04 12.91 -5.94
CA SER A 28 -11.21 13.72 -6.82
C SER A 28 -11.79 15.13 -6.92
N PHE A 29 -10.91 16.13 -6.90
CA PHE A 29 -11.30 17.54 -6.87
C PHE A 29 -10.24 18.40 -7.57
N GLY A 30 -10.60 19.63 -7.90
CA GLY A 30 -9.66 20.62 -8.44
C GLY A 30 -8.98 21.42 -7.33
N ILE A 31 -7.66 21.61 -7.43
CA ILE A 31 -6.92 22.57 -6.61
C ILE A 31 -5.96 23.33 -7.52
N ALA A 32 -6.01 24.67 -7.50
CA ALA A 32 -5.20 25.53 -8.37
C ALA A 32 -5.25 25.14 -9.87
N GLY A 33 -6.43 24.75 -10.37
CA GLY A 33 -6.64 24.31 -11.76
C GLY A 33 -6.08 22.92 -12.10
N ARG A 34 -5.52 22.19 -11.12
CA ARG A 34 -4.98 20.84 -11.28
C ARG A 34 -5.90 19.81 -10.64
N MET A 35 -5.94 18.62 -11.22
CA MET A 35 -6.61 17.48 -10.61
C MET A 35 -5.83 17.00 -9.37
N ALA A 36 -6.55 16.81 -8.27
CA ALA A 36 -6.06 16.15 -7.06
C ALA A 36 -7.07 15.10 -6.61
N SER A 37 -6.62 14.19 -5.76
CA SER A 37 -7.50 13.23 -5.09
C SER A 37 -7.02 12.86 -3.70
N LEU A 38 -7.99 12.54 -2.85
CA LEU A 38 -7.77 11.94 -1.54
C LEU A 38 -8.48 10.59 -1.51
N ALA A 39 -7.79 9.56 -1.02
CA ALA A 39 -8.35 8.24 -0.79
C ALA A 39 -8.08 7.78 0.64
N LEU A 40 -9.03 7.05 1.21
CA LEU A 40 -8.94 6.35 2.49
C LEU A 40 -9.23 4.87 2.27
N LEU A 41 -8.44 3.99 2.88
CA LEU A 41 -8.53 2.55 2.75
C LEU A 41 -8.44 1.91 4.14
N ALA A 42 -9.39 1.04 4.47
CA ALA A 42 -9.38 0.23 5.68
C ALA A 42 -9.34 -1.25 5.29
N PRO A 43 -8.21 -1.93 5.50
CA PRO A 43 -8.07 -3.35 5.21
C PRO A 43 -8.53 -4.22 6.38
N TYR A 44 -9.04 -5.39 6.07
CA TYR A 44 -9.20 -6.52 6.98
C TYR A 44 -8.50 -7.72 6.34
N ALA A 45 -7.73 -8.47 7.10
CA ALA A 45 -7.07 -9.66 6.59
C ALA A 45 -7.27 -10.82 7.55
N ASP A 46 -7.36 -12.02 6.97
CA ASP A 46 -7.25 -13.27 7.70
C ASP A 46 -6.24 -14.21 7.04
N ALA A 47 -5.55 -14.99 7.87
CA ALA A 47 -4.53 -15.90 7.44
C ALA A 47 -4.50 -17.14 8.33
N ASN A 48 -4.28 -18.30 7.71
CA ASN A 48 -3.90 -19.52 8.40
C ASN A 48 -2.43 -19.82 8.11
N PRO A 49 -1.47 -19.13 8.77
CA PRO A 49 -0.08 -19.48 8.66
C PRO A 49 0.11 -20.88 9.27
N THR A 50 0.35 -21.87 8.42
CA THR A 50 1.01 -23.11 8.81
C THR A 50 2.50 -22.82 8.87
N GLY A 51 3.20 -23.34 9.87
CA GLY A 51 4.65 -23.14 10.00
C GLY A 51 5.18 -23.32 11.42
N ASN A 52 6.38 -23.88 11.52
CA ASN A 52 7.12 -23.95 12.78
C ASN A 52 7.71 -22.57 13.10
N VAL A 53 7.09 -21.84 14.04
CA VAL A 53 7.65 -20.61 14.59
C VAL A 53 8.30 -20.94 15.94
N GLU A 54 9.63 -20.88 16.02
CA GLU A 54 10.42 -21.03 17.26
C GLU A 54 10.10 -22.28 18.10
N GLY A 55 9.87 -23.43 17.47
CA GLY A 55 9.59 -24.68 18.20
C GLY A 55 8.18 -24.77 18.80
N ASN A 56 7.38 -23.70 18.70
CA ASN A 56 5.97 -23.71 19.06
C ASN A 56 5.14 -24.16 17.84
N ARG A 57 4.71 -25.42 17.87
CA ARG A 57 3.78 -26.00 16.88
C ARG A 57 2.41 -25.38 17.10
N GLY A 58 2.11 -24.27 16.41
CA GLY A 58 0.84 -23.57 16.55
C GLY A 58 0.22 -23.23 15.21
N LEU A 59 -0.97 -23.78 14.93
CA LEU A 59 -1.88 -23.21 13.94
C LEU A 59 -2.26 -21.82 14.43
N ALA A 60 -1.65 -20.79 13.84
CA ALA A 60 -1.79 -19.44 14.33
C ALA A 60 -2.75 -18.67 13.43
N TYR A 61 -4.05 -19.04 13.43
CA TYR A 61 -5.06 -18.23 12.74
C TYR A 61 -4.91 -16.76 13.15
N ARG A 62 -4.85 -15.88 12.17
CA ARG A 62 -4.85 -14.43 12.34
C ARG A 62 -6.03 -13.90 11.58
N ALA A 63 -6.77 -13.01 12.20
CA ALA A 63 -7.82 -12.26 11.56
C ALA A 63 -7.95 -10.93 12.28
N GLY A 64 -8.12 -9.85 11.53
CA GLY A 64 -8.24 -8.53 12.12
C GLY A 64 -8.20 -7.40 11.09
N LEU A 65 -8.49 -6.20 11.59
CA LEU A 65 -8.26 -4.97 10.83
C LEU A 65 -6.75 -4.76 10.65
N GLY A 66 -6.36 -4.36 9.45
CA GLY A 66 -5.02 -3.84 9.20
C GLY A 66 -4.97 -2.32 9.36
N ASP A 67 -3.79 -1.79 9.14
CA ASP A 67 -3.52 -0.35 9.29
C ASP A 67 -4.26 0.47 8.24
N VAL A 68 -4.99 1.50 8.68
CA VAL A 68 -5.71 2.42 7.79
C VAL A 68 -4.70 3.21 6.97
N ARG A 69 -4.98 3.33 5.67
CA ARG A 69 -4.15 4.08 4.73
C ARG A 69 -4.90 5.27 4.17
N SER A 70 -4.28 6.43 4.20
CA SER A 70 -4.67 7.58 3.38
C SER A 70 -3.71 7.75 2.21
N ARG A 71 -4.21 8.28 1.09
CA ARG A 71 -3.38 8.68 -0.05
C ARG A 71 -3.87 10.00 -0.61
N PHE A 72 -3.00 10.99 -0.61
CA PHE A 72 -3.20 12.23 -1.33
C PHE A 72 -2.40 12.20 -2.63
N VAL A 73 -2.99 12.66 -3.73
CA VAL A 73 -2.37 12.76 -5.05
C VAL A 73 -2.67 14.14 -5.62
N VAL A 74 -1.68 14.75 -6.28
CA VAL A 74 -1.85 15.98 -7.05
C VAL A 74 -1.08 15.90 -8.36
N ILE A 75 -1.70 16.36 -9.45
CA ILE A 75 -1.02 16.54 -10.72
C ILE A 75 -0.34 17.91 -10.75
N LEU A 76 0.97 17.92 -10.94
CA LEU A 76 1.81 19.13 -10.96
C LEU A 76 1.92 19.70 -12.38
N LEU A 77 2.02 18.83 -13.38
CA LEU A 77 2.07 19.18 -14.81
C LEU A 77 1.05 18.35 -15.58
N GLY A 78 0.38 18.97 -16.55
CA GLY A 78 -0.72 18.34 -17.27
C GLY A 78 -1.96 18.17 -16.36
N GLY A 79 -2.80 17.19 -16.68
CA GLY A 79 -3.98 16.79 -15.91
C GLY A 79 -4.77 17.96 -15.29
N PRO A 80 -5.29 18.89 -16.11
CA PRO A 80 -6.15 19.96 -15.62
C PRO A 80 -7.37 19.39 -14.90
N ALA A 81 -7.92 20.15 -13.95
CA ALA A 81 -9.21 19.82 -13.36
C ALA A 81 -10.31 20.07 -14.39
N LEU A 82 -10.83 19.01 -15.00
CA LEU A 82 -11.80 19.08 -16.09
C LEU A 82 -13.21 18.69 -15.62
N THR A 83 -14.22 19.31 -16.21
CA THR A 83 -15.59 18.77 -16.17
C THR A 83 -15.68 17.49 -17.03
N PRO A 84 -16.71 16.65 -16.85
CA PRO A 84 -16.90 15.47 -17.70
C PRO A 84 -16.91 15.78 -19.21
N GLU A 85 -17.52 16.90 -19.61
CA GLU A 85 -17.61 17.33 -21.01
C GLU A 85 -16.25 17.78 -21.56
N GLN A 86 -15.45 18.46 -20.73
CA GLN A 86 -14.09 18.86 -21.11
C GLN A 86 -13.18 17.64 -21.19
N PHE A 87 -13.32 16.68 -20.27
CA PHE A 87 -12.57 15.43 -20.27
C PHE A 87 -12.80 14.61 -21.53
N ALA A 88 -14.05 14.53 -22.01
CA ALA A 88 -14.39 13.82 -23.25
C ALA A 88 -13.69 14.37 -24.51
N ARG A 89 -13.22 15.61 -24.47
CA ARG A 89 -12.52 16.28 -25.59
C ARG A 89 -11.03 16.48 -25.33
N TYR A 90 -10.54 16.07 -24.16
CA TYR A 90 -9.18 16.36 -23.72
C TYR A 90 -8.18 15.43 -24.44
N SER A 91 -7.17 16.05 -25.06
CA SER A 91 -6.03 15.31 -25.60
C SER A 91 -5.00 15.10 -24.49
N LEU A 92 -4.64 13.83 -24.26
CA LEU A 92 -3.64 13.47 -23.26
C LEU A 92 -2.26 14.02 -23.68
N GLY A 93 -1.69 14.86 -22.81
CA GLY A 93 -0.30 15.30 -22.89
C GLY A 93 0.56 14.69 -21.79
N THR A 94 1.83 15.07 -21.75
CA THR A 94 2.74 14.74 -20.66
C THR A 94 2.16 15.18 -19.32
N SER A 95 2.23 14.31 -18.31
CA SER A 95 1.81 14.63 -16.96
C SER A 95 2.83 14.23 -15.91
N LEU A 96 2.98 15.08 -14.90
CA LEU A 96 3.82 14.83 -13.72
C LEU A 96 2.92 14.94 -12.50
N GLY A 97 2.91 13.90 -11.65
CA GLY A 97 2.16 13.88 -10.41
C GLY A 97 3.05 13.60 -9.21
N ALA A 98 2.60 14.07 -8.05
CA ALA A 98 3.16 13.72 -6.75
C ALA A 98 2.06 13.13 -5.87
N SER A 99 2.47 12.27 -4.94
CA SER A 99 1.56 11.69 -3.96
C SER A 99 2.27 11.37 -2.66
N LEU A 100 1.48 11.33 -1.60
CA LEU A 100 1.90 10.84 -0.29
C LEU A 100 0.86 9.82 0.16
N SER A 101 1.30 8.59 0.43
CA SER A 101 0.49 7.65 1.22
C SER A 101 0.96 7.65 2.66
N VAL A 102 0.01 7.64 3.59
CA VAL A 102 0.26 7.54 5.03
C VAL A 102 -0.46 6.32 5.56
N VAL A 103 0.23 5.48 6.31
CA VAL A 103 -0.31 4.29 6.98
C VAL A 103 -0.25 4.55 8.48
N ALA A 104 -1.42 4.56 9.12
CA ALA A 104 -1.57 4.82 10.55
C ALA A 104 -1.61 3.49 11.33
N PRO A 105 -1.00 3.41 12.54
CA PRO A 105 -0.92 2.19 13.34
C PRO A 105 -2.27 1.87 14.04
N THR A 106 -3.32 1.66 13.25
CA THR A 106 -4.69 1.42 13.72
C THR A 106 -5.09 -0.05 13.62
N GLY A 107 -4.26 -0.87 12.95
CA GLY A 107 -4.51 -2.29 12.76
C GLY A 107 -4.26 -3.10 14.02
N GLN A 108 -4.78 -4.32 14.04
CA GLN A 108 -4.63 -5.22 15.17
C GLN A 108 -3.17 -5.68 15.32
N TYR A 109 -2.59 -5.33 16.46
CA TYR A 109 -1.24 -5.74 16.87
C TYR A 109 -1.26 -6.30 18.29
N VAL A 110 -0.59 -7.44 18.49
CA VAL A 110 -0.42 -8.09 19.78
C VAL A 110 1.08 -8.36 19.96
N PRO A 111 1.77 -7.67 20.89
CA PRO A 111 3.23 -7.70 21.02
C PRO A 111 3.89 -9.09 21.09
N PRO A 112 3.36 -10.08 21.84
CA PRO A 112 3.98 -11.41 21.89
C PRO A 112 3.81 -12.24 20.60
N ARG A 113 3.05 -11.76 19.61
CA ARG A 113 2.86 -12.49 18.35
C ARG A 113 3.95 -12.10 17.36
N LEU A 114 4.61 -13.10 16.76
CA LEU A 114 5.55 -12.86 15.66
C LEU A 114 4.84 -12.32 14.40
N ILE A 115 3.64 -12.85 14.11
CA ILE A 115 2.83 -12.45 12.96
C ILE A 115 1.62 -11.65 13.46
N ASN A 116 1.57 -10.38 13.05
CA ASN A 116 0.48 -9.44 13.33
C ASN A 116 -0.14 -8.91 12.03
N VAL A 117 -1.38 -8.41 12.14
CA VAL A 117 -2.09 -7.82 10.99
C VAL A 117 -1.69 -6.35 10.80
N GLY A 118 -1.65 -5.58 11.90
CA GLY A 118 -1.08 -4.24 11.94
C GLY A 118 0.44 -4.27 12.18
N ALA A 119 1.13 -3.22 11.76
CA ALA A 119 2.57 -3.07 11.92
C ALA A 119 2.99 -2.33 13.21
N ASN A 120 2.02 -1.74 13.93
CA ASN A 120 2.21 -0.90 15.13
C ASN A 120 3.23 0.23 14.94
N ARG A 121 3.28 0.81 13.75
CA ARG A 121 4.12 1.97 13.45
C ARG A 121 3.49 2.82 12.36
N TRP A 122 3.89 4.08 12.28
CA TRP A 122 3.55 4.90 11.13
C TRP A 122 4.43 4.55 9.93
N ALA A 123 3.85 4.64 8.74
CA ALA A 123 4.62 4.56 7.50
C ALA A 123 4.19 5.65 6.51
N PHE A 124 5.17 6.24 5.84
CA PHE A 124 5.01 7.29 4.86
C PHE A 124 5.60 6.85 3.53
N HIS A 125 4.87 7.09 2.45
CA HIS A 125 5.31 6.76 1.10
C HIS A 125 5.14 7.95 0.16
N PRO A 126 6.08 8.92 0.19
CA PRO A 126 6.17 9.95 -0.83
C PRO A 126 6.56 9.32 -2.17
N HIS A 127 5.94 9.79 -3.24
CA HIS A 127 6.05 9.20 -4.57
C HIS A 127 5.81 10.25 -5.66
N ILE A 128 6.70 10.33 -6.66
CA ILE A 128 6.53 11.09 -7.90
C ILE A 128 6.33 10.18 -9.13
N GLY A 129 5.51 10.61 -10.09
CA GLY A 129 5.24 9.84 -11.30
C GLY A 129 5.14 10.72 -12.54
N LEU A 130 5.81 10.30 -13.61
CA LEU A 130 5.77 10.93 -14.94
C LEU A 130 5.03 9.98 -15.91
N SER A 131 4.12 10.53 -16.70
CA SER A 131 3.46 9.83 -17.81
C SER A 131 3.66 10.61 -19.10
N GLN A 132 4.13 9.94 -20.15
CA GLN A 132 4.42 10.53 -21.45
C GLN A 132 3.69 9.73 -22.54
N PRO A 133 2.68 10.31 -23.20
CA PRO A 133 2.10 9.74 -24.42
C PRO A 133 3.12 9.75 -25.56
N ILE A 134 3.16 8.67 -26.34
CA ILE A 134 4.01 8.45 -27.53
C ILE A 134 3.16 7.74 -28.59
N GLY A 135 2.56 8.50 -29.51
CA GLY A 135 1.59 7.98 -30.48
C GLY A 135 0.38 7.35 -29.77
N ASN A 136 0.09 6.09 -30.08
CA ASN A 136 -0.99 5.32 -29.43
C ASN A 136 -0.56 4.64 -28.11
N TRP A 137 0.66 4.89 -27.64
CA TRP A 137 1.22 4.32 -26.43
C TRP A 137 1.45 5.40 -25.37
N PHE A 138 1.73 4.98 -24.14
CA PHE A 138 2.26 5.86 -23.12
C PHE A 138 3.34 5.13 -22.32
N VAL A 139 4.35 5.88 -21.88
CA VAL A 139 5.38 5.42 -20.95
C VAL A 139 5.13 6.06 -19.59
N LYS A 140 5.17 5.26 -18.54
CA LYS A 140 5.02 5.72 -17.15
C LYS A 140 6.25 5.37 -16.35
N THR A 141 6.84 6.37 -15.70
CA THR A 141 7.96 6.19 -14.76
C THR A 141 7.55 6.68 -13.40
N THR A 142 7.96 5.98 -12.34
CA THR A 142 7.50 6.24 -10.98
C THR A 142 8.66 6.00 -10.02
N ALA A 143 8.82 6.87 -9.03
CA ALA A 143 9.80 6.71 -7.97
C ALA A 143 9.18 7.08 -6.62
N GLY A 144 9.43 6.25 -5.60
CA GLY A 144 8.97 6.51 -4.25
C GLY A 144 9.82 5.77 -3.22
N VAL A 145 9.72 6.20 -1.97
CA VAL A 145 10.46 5.63 -0.85
C VAL A 145 9.50 5.32 0.29
N TRP A 146 9.76 4.28 1.07
CA TRP A 146 9.06 4.05 2.32
C TRP A 146 9.89 4.56 3.48
N VAL A 147 9.27 5.37 4.34
CA VAL A 147 9.85 5.85 5.60
C VAL A 147 8.96 5.31 6.72
N PHE A 148 9.56 4.69 7.71
CA PHE A 148 8.87 4.09 8.84
C PHE A 148 9.29 4.79 10.12
N THR A 149 8.35 4.96 11.05
CA THR A 149 8.72 5.29 12.43
C THR A 149 9.11 4.03 13.19
N ASP A 150 9.69 4.25 14.36
CA ASP A 150 9.76 3.24 15.40
C ASP A 150 8.38 2.92 15.98
#